data_AF-A0A4P6G4Q4-F1
#
_entry.id   AF-A0A4P6G4Q4-F1
#
_cell.length_a   1.000
_cell.length_b   1.000
_cell.length_c   1.000
_cell.angle_alpha   90.00
_cell.angle_beta   90.00
_cell.angle_gamma   90.00
#
_symmetry.space_group_name_H-M   'P 1'
#
loop_
_entity.id
_entity.type
_entity.pdbx_description
1 polymer ?
#
loop_
_entity_poly.entity_id
_entity_poly.type
_entity_poly.pdbx_seq_one_letter_code
_entity_poly.pdbx_strand_id
1 'polypeptide(L)' 'MTGQAKLLACLEAALETMPARTREVFLLHRVADLAYPEIADRLGIDADIVEREVAEAILHLDIELSRMMQEEEA' A
#
# COMPACT_ATOMS: atom_id res chain seq x y z
N MET A 1 11.00 10.40 19.62
CA MET A 1 9.95 9.56 19.03
C MET A 1 10.52 8.15 18.91
N THR A 2 9.95 7.14 19.57
CA THR A 2 10.41 5.74 19.47
C THR A 2 10.36 5.29 18.01
N GLY A 3 11.38 4.58 17.52
CA GLY A 3 11.48 4.21 16.08
C GLY A 3 10.24 3.51 15.50
N GLN A 4 9.48 2.79 16.33
CA GLN A 4 8.23 2.15 15.96
C GLN A 4 7.09 3.14 15.63
N ALA A 5 6.96 4.22 16.40
CA ALA A 5 5.93 5.23 16.15
C ALA A 5 6.21 6.01 14.86
N LYS A 6 7.50 6.17 14.53
CA LYS A 6 7.92 6.83 13.28
C LYS A 6 7.60 5.99 12.05
N LEU A 7 7.93 4.68 12.08
CA LEU A 7 7.62 3.78 10.97
C LEU A 7 6.11 3.76 10.66
N LEU A 8 5.28 3.73 11.71
CA LEU A 8 3.83 3.75 11.54
C LEU A 8 3.37 5.06 10.88
N ALA A 9 3.88 6.21 11.32
CA ALA A 9 3.54 7.50 10.72
C ALA A 9 3.97 7.60 9.24
N CYS A 10 5.17 7.10 8.89
CA CYS A 10 5.63 7.07 7.50
C CYS A 10 4.76 6.14 6.64
N LEU A 11 4.35 4.98 7.18
CA LEU A 11 3.46 4.06 6.47
C LEU A 11 2.08 4.69 6.22
N GLU A 12 1.50 5.34 7.24
CA GLU A 12 0.23 6.06 7.11
C GLU A 12 0.32 7.16 6.04
N ALA A 13 1.37 7.98 6.09
CA ALA A 13 1.59 9.02 5.09
C ALA A 13 1.77 8.46 3.67
N ALA A 14 2.53 7.37 3.51
CA ALA A 14 2.73 6.73 2.20
C ALA A 14 1.43 6.11 1.65
N LEU A 15 0.57 5.56 2.52
CA LEU A 15 -0.75 5.09 2.14
C LEU A 15 -1.67 6.25 1.71
N GLU A 16 -1.53 7.44 2.29
CA GLU A 16 -2.31 8.62 1.90
C GLU A 16 -1.93 9.16 0.52
N THR A 17 -0.69 8.99 0.08
CA THR A 17 -0.22 9.44 -1.25
C THR A 17 -0.58 8.48 -2.39
N MET A 18 -1.07 7.28 -2.06
CA MET A 18 -1.42 6.24 -3.04
C MET A 18 -2.77 6.52 -3.73
N PRO A 19 -2.94 6.16 -5.02
CA PRO A 19 -4.24 6.20 -5.67
C PRO A 19 -5.30 5.40 -4.90
N ALA A 20 -6.53 5.92 -4.85
CA ALA A 20 -7.59 5.37 -3.99
C ALA A 20 -7.89 3.88 -4.26
N ARG A 21 -7.91 3.48 -5.55
CA ARG A 21 -8.16 2.09 -5.97
C ARG A 21 -7.04 1.15 -5.56
N THR A 22 -5.79 1.55 -5.82
CA THR A 22 -4.59 0.79 -5.48
C THR A 22 -4.50 0.56 -3.97
N ARG A 23 -4.80 1.60 -3.19
CA ARG A 23 -4.89 1.52 -1.73
C ARG A 23 -5.99 0.57 -1.27
N GLU A 24 -7.18 0.66 -1.84
CA GLU A 24 -8.30 -0.20 -1.49
C GLU A 24 -7.96 -1.69 -1.73
N VAL A 25 -7.43 -2.01 -2.91
CA VAL A 25 -6.99 -3.37 -3.26
C VAL A 25 -5.92 -3.87 -2.28
N PHE A 26 -4.91 -3.05 -2.00
CA PHE A 26 -3.85 -3.42 -1.07
C PHE A 26 -4.37 -3.68 0.35
N LEU A 27 -5.27 -2.83 0.86
CA LEU A 27 -5.85 -3.01 2.20
C LEU A 27 -6.75 -4.24 2.28
N LEU A 28 -7.55 -4.52 1.24
CA LEU A 28 -8.35 -5.74 1.17
C LEU A 28 -7.47 -7.00 1.21
N HIS A 29 -6.34 -6.98 0.51
CA HIS A 29 -5.41 -8.10 0.54
C HIS A 29 -4.66 -8.20 1.88
N ARG A 30 -4.10 -7.09 2.38
CA ARG A 30 -3.12 -7.11 3.47
C ARG A 30 -3.73 -7.05 4.86
N VAL A 31 -4.91 -6.43 5.00
CA VAL A 31 -5.59 -6.22 6.28
C VAL A 31 -6.81 -7.11 6.41
N ALA A 32 -7.57 -7.29 5.34
CA ALA A 32 -8.73 -8.18 5.34
C ALA A 32 -8.41 -9.63 4.92
N ASP A 33 -7.13 -9.93 4.63
CA ASP A 33 -6.61 -11.24 4.24
C ASP A 33 -7.38 -11.89 3.07
N LEU A 34 -7.94 -11.07 2.17
CA LEU A 34 -8.65 -11.57 0.99
C LEU A 34 -7.66 -12.03 -0.08
N ALA A 35 -7.97 -13.14 -0.73
CA ALA A 35 -7.27 -13.60 -1.91
C ALA A 35 -7.63 -12.76 -3.14
N TYR A 36 -6.76 -12.74 -4.16
CA TYR A 36 -6.96 -11.91 -5.35
C TYR A 36 -8.29 -12.17 -6.07
N PRO A 37 -8.78 -13.42 -6.21
CA PRO A 37 -10.10 -13.68 -6.80
C PRO A 37 -11.25 -13.08 -5.98
N GLU A 38 -11.17 -13.09 -4.65
CA GLU A 38 -12.21 -12.53 -3.78
C GLU A 38 -12.27 -11.00 -3.88
N ILE A 39 -11.10 -10.36 -4.04
CA ILE A 39 -10.99 -8.92 -4.27
C ILE A 39 -11.54 -8.56 -5.66
N ALA A 40 -11.19 -9.35 -6.67
CA ALA A 40 -11.66 -9.21 -8.04
C ALA A 40 -13.19 -9.26 -8.10
N ASP A 41 -13.79 -10.29 -7.51
CA ASP A 41 -15.26 -10.45 -7.43
C ASP A 41 -15.92 -9.29 -6.66
N ARG A 42 -15.31 -8.85 -5.55
CA ARG A 42 -15.83 -7.76 -4.72
C ARG A 42 -15.84 -6.42 -5.44
N LEU A 43 -14.81 -6.14 -6.22
CA LEU A 43 -14.64 -4.86 -6.92
C LEU A 43 -15.19 -4.90 -8.37
N GLY A 44 -15.59 -6.07 -8.87
CA GLY A 44 -16.10 -6.25 -10.23
C GLY A 44 -15.02 -6.05 -11.29
N ILE A 45 -13.79 -6.51 -11.01
CA ILE A 45 -12.60 -6.34 -11.86
C ILE A 45 -11.90 -7.68 -12.03
N ASP A 46 -10.99 -7.78 -12.99
CA ASP A 46 -10.23 -9.01 -13.22
C ASP A 46 -9.10 -9.20 -12.18
N ALA A 47 -8.77 -10.45 -11.88
CA ALA A 47 -7.74 -10.80 -10.89
C ALA A 47 -6.31 -10.38 -11.30
N ASP A 48 -6.03 -10.26 -12.61
CA ASP A 48 -4.78 -9.70 -13.12
C ASP A 48 -4.66 -8.20 -12.83
N ILE A 49 -5.80 -7.47 -12.86
CA ILE A 49 -5.84 -6.07 -12.43
C ILE A 49 -5.56 -5.99 -10.94
N VAL A 50 -6.15 -6.86 -10.12
CA VAL A 50 -5.85 -6.93 -8.67
C VAL A 50 -4.35 -7.13 -8.43
N GLU A 51 -3.73 -8.09 -9.12
CA GLU A 51 -2.29 -8.34 -9.01
C GLU A 51 -1.45 -7.10 -9.35
N ARG A 52 -1.78 -6.41 -10.45
CA ARG A 52 -1.09 -5.18 -10.86
C ARG A 52 -1.23 -4.09 -9.81
N GLU A 53 -2.42 -3.88 -9.28
CA GLU A 53 -2.69 -2.86 -8.25
C GLU A 53 -1.96 -3.20 -6.94
N VAL A 54 -1.86 -4.47 -6.54
CA VAL A 54 -1.05 -4.89 -5.37
C VAL A 54 0.43 -4.63 -5.63
N ALA A 55 0.95 -4.97 -6.81
CA ALA A 55 2.34 -4.73 -7.17
C ALA A 55 2.68 -3.23 -7.17
N GLU A 56 1.79 -2.40 -7.70
CA GLU A 56 1.91 -0.94 -7.70
C GLU A 56 1.88 -0.39 -6.27
N ALA A 57 1.01 -0.91 -5.40
CA ALA A 57 0.98 -0.52 -3.99
C ALA A 57 2.32 -0.80 -3.29
N ILE A 58 2.91 -1.99 -3.49
CA ILE A 58 4.18 -2.37 -2.87
C ILE A 58 5.31 -1.48 -3.37
N LEU A 59 5.38 -1.23 -4.67
CA LEU A 59 6.39 -0.35 -5.26
C LEU A 59 6.26 1.09 -4.74
N HIS A 60 5.04 1.61 -4.65
CA HIS A 60 4.77 2.94 -4.13
C HIS A 60 5.22 3.07 -2.67
N LEU A 61 4.91 2.08 -1.83
CA LEU A 61 5.35 2.05 -0.43
C LEU A 61 6.89 2.00 -0.31
N ASP A 62 7.56 1.20 -1.13
CA ASP A 62 9.02 1.09 -1.12
C ASP A 62 9.70 2.44 -1.46
N ILE A 63 9.23 3.11 -2.51
CA ILE A 63 9.73 4.41 -2.94
C ILE A 63 9.50 5.47 -1.86
N GLU A 64 8.27 5.58 -1.35
CA GLU A 64 7.88 6.63 -0.42
C GLU A 64 8.54 6.45 0.95
N LEU A 65 8.61 5.23 1.47
CA LEU A 65 9.30 4.94 2.74
C LEU A 65 10.80 5.21 2.63
N SER A 66 11.42 4.79 1.52
CA SER A 66 12.83 5.08 1.26
C SER A 66 13.07 6.59 1.21
N ARG A 67 12.23 7.34 0.49
CA ARG A 67 12.30 8.80 0.37
C ARG A 67 12.18 9.50 1.73
N MET A 68 11.13 9.19 2.49
CA MET A 68 10.86 9.82 3.79
C MET A 68 11.92 9.47 4.85
N MET A 69 12.56 8.30 4.73
CA MET A 69 13.67 7.93 5.61
C MET A 69 14.97 8.68 5.26
N GLN A 70 15.18 9.05 3.99
CA GLN A 70 16.37 9.80 3.55
C GLN A 70 16.29 11.29 3.91
N GLU A 71 15.08 11.86 3.99
CA GLU A 71 14.84 13.28 4.32
C GLU A 71 15.26 13.67 5.75
N GLU A 72 15.61 12.71 6.62
CA GLU A 72 16.01 12.97 8.01
C GLU A 72 17.53 13.20 8.20
N GLU A 73 18.36 12.90 7.19
CA GLU A 73 19.82 13.08 7.25
C GLU A 73 20.32 14.38 6.59
N ALA A 74 19.41 15.22 6.06
CA ALA A 74 19.71 16.49 5.38
C ALA A 74 19.31 17.71 6.22
#